data_AF-A0A1A8N7P4-F1
#
_entry.id   AF-A0A1A8N7P4-F1
#
_cell.length_a   1.000
_cell.length_b   1.000
_cell.length_c   1.000
_cell.angle_alpha   90.00
_cell.angle_beta   90.00
_cell.angle_gamma   90.00
#
_symmetry.space_group_name_H-M   'P 1'
#
loop_
_entity.id
_entity.type
_entity.pdbx_description
1 polymer ?
#
loop_
_entity_poly.entity_id
_entity_poly.type
_entity_poly.pdbx_seq_one_letter_code
_entity_poly.pdbx_strand_id
1 'polypeptide(L)'
;FLFPVYAEEIHSREDSSLVVSSSENVFLNARNEKGNVTGRTSVGPKEAQGHTPNLLISSQNDNMLFSADGEQTVIGPDKLRVTGPEGAVFQHSVEVPQLRSELFKDLKLECPTRSLSMDAPKGIHIKAPAGNIEAASKMNVILKSSEGLLVLDDE
;
A
#
# COMPACT_ATOMS: atom_id res chain seq x y z
N PHE A 1 -6.72 -1.73 -44.24
CA PHE A 1 -5.87 -0.77 -43.50
C PHE A 1 -6.74 0.42 -43.13
N LEU A 2 -6.73 0.83 -41.87
CA LEU A 2 -7.34 2.10 -41.45
C LEU A 2 -6.27 3.20 -41.61
N PHE A 3 -6.67 4.37 -42.08
CA PHE A 3 -5.79 5.54 -42.20
C PHE A 3 -5.62 6.20 -40.82
N PRO A 4 -4.46 6.83 -40.55
CA PRO A 4 -4.28 7.62 -39.34
C PRO A 4 -5.26 8.79 -39.30
N VAL A 5 -5.80 9.07 -38.12
CA VAL A 5 -6.57 10.29 -37.83
C VAL A 5 -5.63 11.28 -37.16
N TYR A 6 -5.57 12.50 -37.71
CA TYR A 6 -4.84 13.61 -37.12
C TYR A 6 -5.84 14.64 -36.64
N ALA A 7 -5.75 15.02 -35.37
CA ALA A 7 -6.56 16.05 -34.75
C ALA A 7 -5.65 16.90 -33.87
N GLU A 8 -5.89 18.19 -33.84
CA GLU A 8 -5.21 19.11 -32.92
C GLU A 8 -5.74 18.93 -31.50
N GLU A 9 -7.07 18.76 -31.36
CA GLU A 9 -7.73 18.52 -30.10
C GLU A 9 -8.74 17.37 -30.20
N ILE A 10 -8.86 16.60 -29.12
CA ILE A 10 -9.87 15.56 -28.95
C ILE A 10 -10.50 15.77 -27.57
N HIS A 11 -11.78 16.12 -27.54
CA HIS A 11 -12.55 16.30 -26.31
C HIS A 11 -13.80 15.41 -26.33
N SER A 12 -14.26 15.01 -25.14
CA SER A 12 -15.58 14.41 -24.98
C SER A 12 -16.67 15.47 -24.97
N ARG A 13 -17.93 15.03 -25.06
CA ARG A 13 -19.08 15.91 -24.80
C ARG A 13 -19.09 16.34 -23.33
N GLU A 14 -19.73 17.48 -23.07
CA GLU A 14 -20.04 17.94 -21.71
C GLU A 14 -20.72 16.80 -20.91
N ASP A 15 -20.30 16.64 -19.66
CA ASP A 15 -20.72 15.57 -18.74
C ASP A 15 -20.46 14.12 -19.22
N SER A 16 -19.59 13.91 -20.21
CA SER A 16 -19.25 12.56 -20.71
C SER A 16 -17.74 12.28 -20.62
N SER A 17 -17.37 11.05 -20.32
CA SER A 17 -15.97 10.60 -20.40
C SER A 17 -15.54 10.37 -21.84
N LEU A 18 -14.27 10.67 -22.15
CA LEU A 18 -13.62 10.21 -23.37
C LEU A 18 -13.31 8.72 -23.22
N VAL A 19 -13.97 7.87 -24.02
CA VAL A 19 -13.81 6.41 -23.96
C VAL A 19 -13.08 5.92 -25.20
N VAL A 20 -11.98 5.19 -24.98
CA VAL A 20 -11.25 4.48 -26.04
C VAL A 20 -11.40 2.98 -25.80
N SER A 21 -11.83 2.24 -26.80
CA SER A 21 -12.03 0.79 -26.74
C SER A 21 -11.30 0.11 -27.91
N SER A 22 -10.61 -0.98 -27.62
CA SER A 22 -9.78 -1.71 -28.57
C SER A 22 -9.75 -3.20 -28.19
N SER A 23 -9.64 -4.08 -29.18
CA SER A 23 -9.35 -5.51 -28.95
C SER A 23 -7.88 -5.76 -28.60
N GLU A 24 -7.02 -4.80 -28.93
CA GLU A 24 -5.57 -4.81 -28.71
C GLU A 24 -5.17 -3.71 -27.71
N ASN A 25 -3.90 -3.72 -27.29
CA ASN A 25 -3.36 -2.72 -26.37
C ASN A 25 -3.53 -1.28 -26.89
N VAL A 26 -3.92 -0.38 -25.98
CA VAL A 26 -3.99 1.07 -26.25
C VAL A 26 -2.74 1.73 -25.69
N PHE A 27 -2.08 2.57 -26.50
CA PHE A 27 -0.87 3.30 -26.12
C PHE A 27 -1.09 4.81 -26.22
N LEU A 28 -0.76 5.53 -25.14
CA LEU A 28 -0.66 6.98 -25.10
C LEU A 28 0.82 7.35 -25.04
N ASN A 29 1.30 8.13 -26.01
CA ASN A 29 2.69 8.57 -26.09
C ASN A 29 2.75 10.09 -26.08
N ALA A 30 3.40 10.66 -25.07
CA ALA A 30 3.83 12.05 -25.11
C ALA A 30 5.11 12.17 -25.95
N ARG A 31 5.19 13.18 -26.82
CA ARG A 31 6.36 13.43 -27.68
C ARG A 31 6.83 14.87 -27.55
N ASN A 32 8.13 15.10 -27.66
CA ASN A 32 8.70 16.44 -27.76
C ASN A 32 8.66 16.98 -29.21
N GLU A 33 9.13 18.21 -29.40
CA GLU A 33 9.18 18.89 -30.71
C GLU A 33 9.99 18.14 -31.78
N LYS A 34 10.94 17.30 -31.37
CA LYS A 34 11.73 16.44 -32.28
C LYS A 34 11.01 15.13 -32.63
N GLY A 35 9.80 14.92 -32.11
CA GLY A 35 9.01 13.70 -32.28
C GLY A 35 9.44 12.53 -31.38
N ASN A 36 10.41 12.73 -30.49
CA ASN A 36 10.88 11.67 -29.59
C ASN A 36 9.87 11.45 -28.47
N VAL A 37 9.61 10.19 -28.12
CA VAL A 37 8.71 9.83 -27.02
C VAL A 37 9.35 10.19 -25.68
N THR A 38 8.66 10.98 -24.88
CA THR A 38 9.10 11.43 -23.55
C THR A 38 8.35 10.75 -22.41
N GLY A 39 7.17 10.19 -22.70
CA GLY A 39 6.38 9.42 -21.76
C GLY A 39 5.45 8.46 -22.50
N ARG A 40 5.18 7.31 -21.89
CA ARG A 40 4.30 6.28 -22.46
C ARG A 40 3.45 5.65 -21.37
N THR A 41 2.15 5.61 -21.58
CA THR A 41 1.23 4.79 -20.79
C THR A 41 0.51 3.82 -21.73
N SER A 42 0.30 2.59 -21.30
CA SER A 42 -0.49 1.63 -22.08
C SER A 42 -1.35 0.76 -21.20
N VAL A 43 -2.52 0.41 -21.74
CA VAL A 43 -3.47 -0.52 -21.12
C VAL A 43 -3.64 -1.70 -22.06
N GLY A 44 -3.37 -2.89 -21.55
CA GLY A 44 -3.62 -4.16 -22.23
C GLY A 44 -4.56 -5.06 -21.43
N PRO A 45 -4.86 -6.28 -21.92
CA PRO A 45 -5.78 -7.19 -21.26
C PRO A 45 -5.24 -7.78 -19.94
N LYS A 46 -3.92 -7.71 -19.71
CA LYS A 46 -3.26 -8.29 -18.52
C LYS A 46 -2.75 -7.23 -17.54
N GLU A 47 -2.27 -6.11 -18.05
CA GLU A 47 -1.62 -5.09 -17.25
C GLU A 47 -1.84 -3.69 -17.83
N ALA A 48 -1.77 -2.71 -16.94
CA ALA A 48 -1.61 -1.31 -17.28
C ALA A 48 -0.21 -0.88 -16.83
N GLN A 49 0.54 -0.23 -17.71
CA GLN A 49 1.93 0.16 -17.47
C GLN A 49 2.14 1.63 -17.83
N GLY A 50 2.95 2.31 -17.01
CA GLY A 50 3.33 3.70 -17.21
C GLY A 50 4.86 3.84 -17.16
N HIS A 51 5.42 4.42 -18.20
CA HIS A 51 6.82 4.83 -18.31
C HIS A 51 6.85 6.35 -18.46
N THR A 52 6.90 7.04 -17.32
CA THR A 52 6.87 8.49 -17.23
C THR A 52 7.72 8.94 -16.05
N PRO A 53 8.39 10.12 -16.13
CA PRO A 53 9.10 10.67 -14.97
C PRO A 53 8.16 10.95 -13.79
N ASN A 54 6.94 11.39 -14.06
CA ASN A 54 5.93 11.71 -13.07
C ASN A 54 4.60 11.03 -13.41
N LEU A 55 4.00 10.37 -12.43
CA LEU A 55 2.65 9.81 -12.52
C LEU A 55 1.81 10.38 -11.38
N LEU A 56 0.65 10.93 -11.70
CA LEU A 56 -0.36 11.37 -10.76
C LEU A 56 -1.70 10.74 -11.13
N ILE A 57 -2.33 10.07 -10.17
CA ILE A 57 -3.67 9.54 -10.28
C ILE A 57 -4.52 10.25 -9.23
N SER A 58 -5.58 10.92 -9.68
CA SER A 58 -6.50 11.68 -8.83
C SER A 58 -7.91 11.13 -8.94
N SER A 59 -8.70 11.35 -7.90
CA SER A 59 -10.16 11.10 -7.91
C SER A 59 -10.88 12.11 -8.79
N GLN A 60 -12.20 11.92 -8.98
CA GLN A 60 -13.05 12.87 -9.72
C GLN A 60 -13.12 14.27 -9.08
N ASN A 61 -12.78 14.39 -7.80
CA ASN A 61 -12.76 15.65 -7.06
C ASN A 61 -11.33 16.19 -6.88
N ASP A 62 -10.41 15.81 -7.77
CA ASP A 62 -8.99 16.21 -7.78
C ASP A 62 -8.14 15.81 -6.56
N ASN A 63 -8.68 15.01 -5.62
CA ASN A 63 -7.88 14.45 -4.52
C ASN A 63 -6.86 13.43 -5.05
N MET A 64 -5.59 13.57 -4.64
CA MET A 64 -4.51 12.64 -5.02
C MET A 64 -4.75 11.24 -4.42
N LEU A 65 -4.74 10.22 -5.27
CA LEU A 65 -4.87 8.81 -4.90
C LEU A 65 -3.53 8.07 -4.97
N PHE A 66 -2.68 8.43 -5.93
CA PHE A 66 -1.33 7.88 -6.09
C PHE A 66 -0.44 8.88 -6.82
N SER A 67 0.80 9.05 -6.36
CA SER A 67 1.82 9.80 -7.08
C SER A 67 3.19 9.12 -7.04
N ALA A 68 3.93 9.21 -8.13
CA ALA A 68 5.32 8.77 -8.21
C ALA A 68 6.13 9.74 -9.09
N ASP A 69 7.29 10.20 -8.59
CA ASP A 69 8.12 11.24 -9.23
C ASP A 69 9.60 10.80 -9.44
N GLY A 70 9.89 9.52 -9.18
CA GLY A 70 11.23 8.96 -9.27
C GLY A 70 12.07 9.09 -7.99
N GLU A 71 11.67 9.96 -7.05
CA GLU A 71 12.28 10.06 -5.72
C GLU A 71 11.46 9.29 -4.69
N GLN A 72 10.14 9.41 -4.76
CA GLN A 72 9.22 8.79 -3.83
C GLN A 72 7.95 8.29 -4.53
N THR A 73 7.21 7.47 -3.81
CA THR A 73 5.85 7.08 -4.17
C THR A 73 4.95 7.35 -2.99
N VAL A 74 3.87 8.10 -3.23
CA VAL A 74 2.89 8.47 -2.22
C VAL A 74 1.56 7.84 -2.60
N ILE A 75 0.93 7.18 -1.63
CA ILE A 75 -0.46 6.72 -1.74
C ILE A 75 -1.31 7.75 -1.03
N GLY A 76 -2.45 8.10 -1.63
CA GLY A 76 -3.36 9.12 -1.14
C GLY A 76 -3.75 8.92 0.33
N PRO A 77 -4.27 9.98 0.98
CA PRO A 77 -4.52 10.01 2.43
C PRO A 77 -5.61 9.03 2.91
N ASP A 78 -6.31 8.39 1.98
CA ASP A 78 -7.34 7.40 2.27
C ASP A 78 -6.75 6.01 2.61
N LYS A 79 -7.63 5.02 2.78
CA LYS A 79 -7.22 3.67 3.15
C LYS A 79 -6.58 2.92 1.98
N LEU A 80 -5.31 2.57 2.13
CA LEU A 80 -4.69 1.48 1.36
C LEU A 80 -5.18 0.12 1.90
N ARG A 81 -5.81 -0.69 1.04
CA ARG A 81 -6.21 -2.06 1.37
C ARG A 81 -5.45 -3.06 0.50
N VAL A 82 -4.70 -3.95 1.16
CA VAL A 82 -3.99 -5.05 0.49
C VAL A 82 -4.80 -6.33 0.67
N THR A 83 -5.32 -6.89 -0.42
CA THR A 83 -6.20 -8.08 -0.40
C THR A 83 -5.57 -9.32 -1.01
N GLY A 84 -4.30 -9.25 -1.42
CA GLY A 84 -3.58 -10.42 -1.93
C GLY A 84 -3.44 -11.51 -0.86
N PRO A 85 -3.48 -12.81 -1.23
CA PRO A 85 -3.37 -13.91 -0.27
C PRO A 85 -2.06 -13.87 0.54
N GLU A 86 -0.98 -13.36 -0.06
CA GLU A 86 0.33 -13.18 0.56
C GLU A 86 0.48 -11.84 1.32
N GLY A 87 -0.54 -10.99 1.31
CA GLY A 87 -0.50 -9.68 1.95
C GLY A 87 0.53 -8.73 1.32
N ALA A 88 1.25 -7.99 2.17
CA ALA A 88 2.31 -7.06 1.77
C ALA A 88 3.62 -7.45 2.46
N VAL A 89 4.73 -7.32 1.72
CA VAL A 89 6.08 -7.53 2.24
C VAL A 89 6.75 -6.17 2.39
N PHE A 90 7.16 -5.84 3.61
CA PHE A 90 7.92 -4.64 3.92
C PHE A 90 9.37 -5.05 4.20
N GLN A 91 10.30 -4.65 3.32
CA GLN A 91 11.71 -4.97 3.48
C GLN A 91 12.40 -4.14 4.57
N HIS A 92 11.79 -3.02 4.94
CA HIS A 92 12.29 -2.06 5.92
C HIS A 92 11.21 -1.77 6.96
N SER A 93 11.50 -0.82 7.85
CA SER A 93 10.58 -0.37 8.89
C SER A 93 9.31 0.23 8.31
N VAL A 94 8.19 -0.05 8.96
CA VAL A 94 6.89 0.59 8.72
C VAL A 94 6.54 1.37 9.97
N GLU A 95 6.36 2.68 9.82
CA GLU A 95 5.86 3.53 10.89
C GLU A 95 4.35 3.68 10.77
N VAL A 96 3.62 3.32 11.83
CA VAL A 96 2.16 3.48 11.91
C VAL A 96 1.76 4.05 13.27
N PRO A 97 0.76 4.97 13.32
CA PRO A 97 0.29 5.51 14.59
C PRO A 97 -0.47 4.47 15.43
N GLN A 98 -1.10 3.49 14.76
CA GLN A 98 -1.82 2.42 15.42
C GLN A 98 -1.77 1.15 14.57
N LEU A 99 -1.43 0.03 15.20
CA LEU A 99 -1.56 -1.31 14.63
C LEU A 99 -2.74 -2.03 15.30
N ARG A 100 -3.73 -2.46 14.51
CA ARG A 100 -4.93 -3.17 14.99
C ARG A 100 -5.43 -4.18 13.96
N SER A 101 -6.12 -5.22 14.42
CA SER A 101 -6.87 -6.13 13.57
C SER A 101 -8.24 -5.55 13.19
N GLU A 102 -8.96 -6.26 12.30
CA GLU A 102 -10.38 -6.01 12.06
C GLU A 102 -11.22 -6.46 13.27
N LEU A 103 -12.44 -5.93 13.38
CA LEU A 103 -13.39 -6.31 14.43
C LEU A 103 -13.59 -7.84 14.43
N PHE A 104 -13.55 -8.44 15.62
CA PHE A 104 -13.70 -9.88 15.84
C PHE A 104 -12.64 -10.76 15.15
N LYS A 105 -11.49 -10.18 14.79
CA LYS A 105 -10.31 -10.91 14.32
C LYS A 105 -9.12 -10.66 15.22
N ASP A 106 -8.24 -11.64 15.32
CA ASP A 106 -7.03 -11.52 16.12
C ASP A 106 -5.99 -10.65 15.40
N LEU A 107 -5.29 -9.79 16.16
CA LEU A 107 -4.04 -9.18 15.71
C LEU A 107 -2.92 -10.19 15.96
N LYS A 108 -2.54 -10.92 14.91
CA LYS A 108 -1.51 -11.96 15.00
C LYS A 108 -0.15 -11.37 14.61
N LEU A 109 0.81 -11.41 15.54
CA LEU A 109 2.21 -11.09 15.29
C LEU A 109 3.02 -12.38 15.39
N GLU A 110 3.60 -12.86 14.29
CA GLU A 110 4.35 -14.12 14.25
C GLU A 110 5.78 -13.92 13.74
N CYS A 111 6.73 -14.61 14.36
CA CYS A 111 8.08 -14.75 13.82
C CYS A 111 8.49 -16.23 13.88
N PRO A 112 8.27 -17.01 12.79
CA PRO A 112 8.54 -18.45 12.80
C PRO A 112 10.04 -18.80 12.89
N THR A 113 10.92 -17.93 12.41
CA THR A 113 12.34 -18.27 12.18
C THR A 113 13.33 -17.53 13.06
N ARG A 114 12.93 -16.42 13.70
CA ARG A 114 13.84 -15.58 14.50
C ARG A 114 13.18 -15.17 15.80
N SER A 115 12.87 -13.90 15.96
CA SER A 115 12.32 -13.31 17.17
C SER A 115 11.33 -12.22 16.82
N LEU A 116 10.27 -12.12 17.61
CA LEU A 116 9.42 -10.94 17.68
C LEU A 116 9.88 -10.12 18.91
N SER A 117 10.29 -8.88 18.70
CA SER A 117 10.57 -7.94 19.80
C SER A 117 9.55 -6.81 19.80
N MET A 118 9.23 -6.34 21.00
CA MET A 118 8.49 -5.09 21.21
C MET A 118 9.36 -4.26 22.14
N ASP A 119 9.60 -3.01 21.77
CA ASP A 119 10.47 -2.09 22.50
C ASP A 119 9.70 -0.78 22.68
N ALA A 120 9.52 -0.33 23.93
CA ALA A 120 8.76 0.88 24.24
C ALA A 120 9.44 1.68 25.37
N PRO A 121 9.72 2.99 25.18
CA PRO A 121 10.40 3.81 26.20
C PRO A 121 9.66 3.91 27.53
N LYS A 122 8.32 3.82 27.51
CA LYS A 122 7.45 3.89 28.70
C LYS A 122 6.95 2.52 29.15
N GLY A 123 7.55 1.44 28.64
CA GLY A 123 7.11 0.07 28.89
C GLY A 123 5.98 -0.39 27.96
N ILE A 124 5.72 -1.69 28.00
CA ILE A 124 4.73 -2.38 27.16
C ILE A 124 3.59 -2.85 28.05
N HIS A 125 2.36 -2.54 27.66
CA HIS A 125 1.16 -2.96 28.38
C HIS A 125 0.41 -3.98 27.51
N ILE A 126 0.38 -5.23 27.96
CA ILE A 126 -0.42 -6.29 27.34
C ILE A 126 -1.69 -6.41 28.17
N LYS A 127 -2.86 -6.16 27.56
CA LYS A 127 -4.16 -6.21 28.24
C LYS A 127 -5.13 -7.03 27.41
N ALA A 128 -5.90 -7.89 28.07
CA ALA A 128 -7.02 -8.62 27.48
C ALA A 128 -8.31 -8.28 28.26
N PRO A 129 -8.99 -7.16 27.94
CA PRO A 129 -10.16 -6.70 28.70
C PRO A 129 -11.33 -7.68 28.73
N ALA A 130 -11.42 -8.56 27.73
CA ALA A 130 -12.47 -9.55 27.57
C ALA A 130 -11.87 -10.90 27.12
N GLY A 131 -10.92 -11.43 27.90
CA GLY A 131 -10.29 -12.72 27.62
C GLY A 131 -9.12 -13.04 28.55
N ASN A 132 -8.42 -14.14 28.26
CA ASN A 132 -7.20 -14.54 28.95
C ASN A 132 -5.94 -14.14 28.16
N ILE A 133 -4.83 -13.96 28.86
CA ILE A 133 -3.49 -13.93 28.25
C ILE A 133 -2.88 -15.31 28.46
N GLU A 134 -2.50 -15.99 27.38
CA GLU A 134 -1.85 -17.29 27.42
C GLU A 134 -0.42 -17.20 26.88
N ALA A 135 0.54 -17.77 27.61
CA ALA A 135 1.92 -17.91 27.17
C ALA A 135 2.32 -19.37 27.24
N ALA A 136 2.63 -19.96 26.08
CA ALA A 136 3.06 -21.35 25.95
C ALA A 136 4.43 -21.42 25.27
N SER A 137 5.33 -22.27 25.76
CA SER A 137 6.64 -22.51 25.17
C SER A 137 6.97 -24.00 25.22
N LYS A 138 7.56 -24.52 24.14
CA LYS A 138 8.16 -25.86 24.15
C LYS A 138 9.47 -25.92 24.93
N MET A 139 10.08 -24.76 25.16
CA MET A 139 11.33 -24.60 25.89
C MET A 139 11.06 -23.72 27.12
N ASN A 140 11.90 -22.72 27.36
CA ASN A 140 11.80 -21.85 28.52
C ASN A 140 10.90 -20.65 28.21
N VAL A 141 10.22 -20.17 29.24
CA VAL A 141 9.69 -18.80 29.33
C VAL A 141 10.56 -18.07 30.34
N ILE A 142 11.19 -16.98 29.94
CA ILE A 142 12.05 -16.18 30.82
C ILE A 142 11.39 -14.81 31.00
N LEU A 143 10.95 -14.52 32.23
CA LEU A 143 10.49 -13.19 32.61
C LEU A 143 11.57 -12.54 33.48
N LYS A 144 12.12 -11.41 33.02
CA LYS A 144 13.23 -10.74 33.68
C LYS A 144 12.95 -9.24 33.78
N SER A 145 13.11 -8.69 34.98
CA SER A 145 13.22 -7.25 35.20
C SER A 145 14.67 -6.90 35.51
N SER A 146 15.20 -5.86 34.86
CA SER A 146 16.59 -5.40 35.06
C SER A 146 16.71 -4.38 36.19
N GLU A 147 15.71 -3.51 36.36
CA GLU A 147 15.74 -2.40 37.33
C GLU A 147 14.46 -2.35 38.20
N GLY A 148 13.33 -2.83 37.69
CA GLY A 148 12.03 -2.72 38.34
C GLY A 148 11.54 -4.00 39.01
N LEU A 149 10.29 -3.98 39.44
CA LEU A 149 9.59 -5.13 40.01
C LEU A 149 8.89 -5.93 38.90
N LEU A 150 8.94 -7.26 39.00
CA LEU A 150 8.04 -8.14 38.27
C LEU A 150 6.89 -8.51 39.20
N VAL A 151 5.66 -8.14 38.83
CA VAL A 151 4.43 -8.48 39.56
C VAL A 151 3.60 -9.38 38.68
N LEU A 152 3.24 -10.54 39.21
CA LEU A 152 2.21 -11.41 38.67
C LEU A 152 1.17 -11.49 39.77
N ASP A 153 0.00 -10.92 39.50
CA ASP A 153 -1.10 -10.88 40.44
C ASP A 153 -2.38 -11.29 39.73
N ASP A 154 -3.28 -11.85 40.53
CA ASP A 154 -4.63 -12.26 40.20
C ASP A 154 -5.52 -11.30 40.99
N GLU A 155 -6.10 -10.30 40.31
CA GLU A 155 -7.12 -9.44 40.94
C GLU A 155 -8.46 -10.18 41.08
#